data_AF-A0A848ZR33-F1
#
_entry.id   AF-A0A848ZR33-F1
#
_cell.length_a   1.000
_cell.length_b   1.000
_cell.length_c   1.000
_cell.angle_alpha   90.00
_cell.angle_beta   90.00
_cell.angle_gamma   90.00
#
_symmetry.space_group_name_H-M   'P 1'
#
loop_
_entity.id
_entity.type
_entity.pdbx_description
1 polymer ?
#
loop_
_entity_poly.entity_id
_entity_poly.type
_entity_poly.pdbx_seq_one_letter_code
_entity_poly.pdbx_strand_id
1 'polypeptide(L)'
;MEPSFKHIHPKFKLNGVHYDMDGLKKLARDLTKEEELYKVAIGQFLMDWLDTTDTLEVQTSGSTGPPKILTLKKLHMANSALATGSFFKMGVGTKALLCLSAQHIAGKMMLVRAMV
;
A
#
# COMPACT_ATOMS: atom_id res chain seq x y z
N MET A 1 7.28 -17.12 0.66
CA MET A 1 6.75 -16.41 1.84
C MET A 1 5.25 -16.60 1.81
N GLU A 2 4.65 -17.04 2.91
CA GLU A 2 3.19 -17.12 3.01
C GLU A 2 2.60 -15.70 2.89
N PRO A 3 1.55 -15.49 2.07
CA PRO A 3 0.93 -14.19 1.91
C PRO A 3 0.31 -13.73 3.23
N SER A 4 0.80 -12.59 3.75
CA SER A 4 0.24 -11.96 4.94
C SER A 4 0.27 -10.45 4.78
N PHE A 5 -0.80 -9.80 5.25
CA PHE A 5 -0.88 -8.35 5.39
C PHE A 5 -0.76 -7.91 6.86
N LYS A 6 -0.61 -8.86 7.79
CA LYS A 6 -0.55 -8.60 9.25
C LYS A 6 0.82 -8.14 9.72
N HIS A 7 1.84 -8.30 8.88
CA HIS A 7 3.20 -7.88 9.15
C HIS A 7 3.75 -7.15 7.93
N ILE A 8 4.75 -6.30 8.16
CA ILE A 8 5.51 -5.61 7.11
C ILE A 8 6.82 -6.34 6.90
N HIS A 9 7.25 -6.45 5.64
CA HIS A 9 8.50 -7.08 5.29
C HIS A 9 9.68 -6.42 6.05
N PRO A 10 10.56 -7.18 6.73
CA PRO A 10 11.58 -6.63 7.64
C PRO A 10 12.66 -5.79 6.96
N LYS A 11 12.73 -5.81 5.63
CA LYS A 11 13.61 -4.95 4.83
C LYS A 11 12.88 -3.83 4.09
N PHE A 12 11.58 -3.65 4.35
CA PHE A 12 10.81 -2.53 3.81
C PHE A 12 11.45 -1.21 4.22
N LYS A 13 11.48 -0.27 3.27
CA LYS A 13 11.93 1.10 3.48
C LYS A 13 11.03 2.03 2.69
N LEU A 14 10.64 3.15 3.30
CA LEU A 14 10.02 4.27 2.60
C LEU A 14 11.02 5.42 2.56
N ASN A 15 11.33 5.92 1.36
CA ASN A 15 12.35 6.96 1.15
C ASN A 15 13.70 6.66 1.81
N GLY A 16 14.09 5.37 1.83
CA GLY A 16 15.35 4.91 2.42
C GLY A 16 15.32 4.68 3.94
N VAL A 17 14.25 5.09 4.63
CA VAL A 17 14.07 4.91 6.08
C VAL A 17 13.35 3.59 6.35
N HIS A 18 13.87 2.80 7.29
CA HIS A 18 13.25 1.56 7.74
C HIS A 18 12.17 1.85 8.80
N TYR A 19 11.09 1.08 8.77
CA TYR A 19 10.00 1.18 9.73
C TYR A 19 9.59 -0.21 10.19
N ASP A 20 9.37 -0.35 11.50
CA ASP A 20 8.54 -1.40 12.05
C ASP A 20 7.05 -1.01 11.96
N MET A 21 6.16 -1.88 12.45
CA MET A 21 4.70 -1.65 12.41
C MET A 21 4.30 -0.36 13.12
N ASP A 22 4.86 -0.09 14.30
CA ASP A 22 4.46 1.05 15.13
C ASP A 22 5.01 2.36 14.58
N GLY A 23 6.26 2.36 14.12
CA GLY A 23 6.88 3.48 13.42
C GLY A 23 6.14 3.81 12.13
N LEU A 24 5.72 2.81 11.36
CA LEU A 24 4.96 3.04 10.13
C LEU A 24 3.55 3.58 10.44
N LYS A 25 2.88 3.09 11.49
CA LYS A 25 1.61 3.65 11.97
C LYS A 25 1.76 5.09 12.42
N LYS A 26 2.85 5.43 13.13
CA LYS A 26 3.13 6.82 13.53
C LYS A 26 3.31 7.70 12.30
N LEU A 27 4.14 7.28 11.35
CA LEU A 27 4.34 8.01 10.09
C LEU A 27 3.01 8.19 9.34
N ALA A 28 2.18 7.15 9.26
CA ALA A 28 0.89 7.22 8.58
C ALA A 28 0.00 8.32 9.18
N ARG A 29 -0.06 8.42 10.52
CA ARG A 29 -0.78 9.52 11.21
C ARG A 29 -0.18 10.89 10.90
N ASP A 30 1.14 11.02 10.91
CA ASP A 30 1.80 12.30 10.62
C ASP A 30 1.50 12.74 9.18
N LEU A 31 1.60 11.82 8.21
CA LEU A 31 1.28 12.10 6.80
C LEU A 31 -0.17 12.55 6.56
N THR A 32 -1.13 12.08 7.37
CA THR A 32 -2.53 12.51 7.24
C THR A 32 -2.76 13.98 7.60
N LYS A 33 -1.80 14.63 8.26
CA LYS A 33 -1.86 16.04 8.69
C LYS A 33 -1.06 16.99 7.79
N GLU A 34 -0.42 16.46 6.76
CA GLU A 34 0.36 17.25 5.80
C GLU A 34 -0.54 18.06 4.87
N GLU A 35 -0.01 19.14 4.30
CA GLU A 35 -0.73 19.97 3.32
C GLU A 35 -0.73 19.34 1.92
N GLU A 36 0.33 18.59 1.58
CA GLU A 36 0.48 17.97 0.27
C GLU A 36 -0.46 16.76 0.11
N LEU A 37 -1.44 16.89 -0.79
CA LEU A 37 -2.50 15.89 -0.98
C LEU A 37 -2.01 14.46 -1.24
N TYR A 38 -0.87 14.28 -1.91
CA TYR A 38 -0.32 12.94 -2.14
C TYR A 38 0.22 12.31 -0.85
N LYS A 39 0.79 13.12 0.06
CA LYS A 39 1.24 12.64 1.38
C LYS A 39 0.04 12.20 2.21
N VAL A 40 -1.01 13.01 2.23
CA VAL A 40 -2.28 12.69 2.92
C VAL A 40 -2.86 11.38 2.40
N ALA A 41 -2.90 11.18 1.08
CA ALA A 41 -3.40 9.96 0.47
C ALA A 41 -2.56 8.72 0.83
N ILE A 42 -1.24 8.85 0.91
CA ILE A 42 -0.35 7.78 1.39
C ILE A 42 -0.64 7.48 2.86
N GLY A 43 -0.73 8.50 3.71
CA GLY A 43 -1.02 8.35 5.13
C GLY A 43 -2.35 7.65 5.40
N GLN A 44 -3.41 8.07 4.73
CA GLN A 44 -4.74 7.45 4.81
C GLN A 44 -4.68 5.97 4.41
N PHE A 45 -4.06 5.67 3.26
CA PHE A 45 -3.94 4.27 2.83
C PHE A 45 -3.12 3.42 3.81
N LEU A 46 -2.01 3.94 4.34
CA LEU A 46 -1.20 3.20 5.31
C LEU A 46 -1.98 2.95 6.62
N MET A 47 -2.78 3.91 7.07
CA MET A 47 -3.69 3.71 8.21
C MET A 47 -4.67 2.57 7.95
N ASP A 48 -5.35 2.59 6.80
CA ASP A 48 -6.29 1.53 6.41
C ASP A 48 -5.58 0.17 6.26
N TRP A 49 -4.38 0.15 5.69
CA TRP A 49 -3.63 -1.09 5.46
C TRP A 49 -3.16 -1.73 6.78
N LEU A 50 -2.69 -0.91 7.73
CA LEU A 50 -2.08 -1.36 8.99
C LEU A 50 -3.09 -1.57 10.13
N ASP A 51 -4.37 -1.30 9.90
CA ASP A 51 -5.43 -1.58 10.85
C ASP A 51 -5.70 -3.10 10.97
N THR A 52 -6.62 -3.46 11.86
CA THR A 52 -6.98 -4.87 12.13
C THR A 52 -8.03 -5.43 11.18
N THR A 53 -8.56 -4.63 10.24
CA THR A 53 -9.59 -5.08 9.32
C THR A 53 -8.99 -5.91 8.19
N ASP A 54 -9.74 -6.90 7.71
CA ASP A 54 -9.30 -7.78 6.62
C ASP A 54 -9.57 -7.18 5.23
N THR A 55 -10.23 -6.03 5.18
CA THR A 55 -10.74 -5.41 3.95
C THR A 55 -10.39 -3.94 3.87
N LEU A 56 -10.41 -3.38 2.66
CA LEU A 56 -10.35 -1.93 2.44
C LEU A 56 -11.33 -1.53 1.34
N GLU A 57 -11.77 -0.28 1.40
CA GLU A 57 -12.54 0.33 0.33
C GLU A 57 -11.61 1.01 -0.66
N VAL A 58 -11.82 0.75 -1.95
CA VAL A 58 -11.14 1.45 -3.03
C VAL A 58 -12.13 2.06 -4.00
N GLN A 59 -11.84 3.30 -4.39
CA GLN A 59 -12.52 3.95 -5.49
C GLN A 59 -11.80 3.59 -6.79
N THR A 60 -12.56 3.14 -7.76
CA THR A 60 -12.08 2.92 -9.13
C THR A 60 -12.32 4.18 -9.97
N SER A 61 -11.38 4.50 -10.86
CA SER A 61 -11.47 5.69 -11.73
C SER A 61 -12.59 5.59 -12.78
N GLY A 62 -13.21 4.41 -12.94
CA GLY A 62 -14.35 4.23 -13.84
C GLY A 62 -14.00 4.53 -15.30
N SER A 63 -13.18 3.68 -15.94
CA SER A 63 -12.76 3.89 -17.34
C SER A 63 -13.93 3.93 -18.34
N THR A 64 -15.09 3.35 -17.98
CA THR A 64 -16.27 3.25 -18.84
C THR A 64 -17.57 3.59 -18.10
N GLY A 65 -17.50 4.30 -16.96
CA GLY A 65 -18.68 4.63 -16.16
C GLY A 65 -18.34 5.39 -14.87
N PRO A 66 -19.35 5.76 -14.05
CA PRO A 66 -19.12 6.51 -12.83
C PRO A 66 -18.20 5.73 -11.87
N PRO A 67 -17.36 6.43 -11.08
CA PRO A 67 -16.52 5.80 -10.07
C PRO A 67 -17.34 4.89 -9.15
N LYS A 68 -16.84 3.68 -8.91
CA LYS A 68 -17.46 2.71 -7.99
C LYS A 68 -16.54 2.45 -6.81
N ILE A 69 -17.15 2.36 -5.62
CA ILE A 69 -16.49 1.88 -4.41
C ILE A 69 -16.52 0.34 -4.45
N LEU A 70 -15.37 -0.27 -4.24
CA LEU A 70 -15.20 -1.72 -4.15
C LEU A 70 -14.55 -2.07 -2.82
N THR A 71 -15.10 -3.08 -2.14
CA THR A 71 -14.47 -3.67 -0.97
C THR A 71 -13.52 -4.78 -1.40
N LEU A 72 -12.23 -4.64 -1.09
CA LEU A 72 -11.20 -5.63 -1.40
C LEU A 72 -10.67 -6.28 -0.13
N LYS A 73 -10.38 -7.58 -0.19
CA LYS A 73 -9.66 -8.29 0.88
C LYS A 73 -8.17 -7.94 0.80
N LYS A 74 -7.55 -7.53 1.91
CA LYS A 74 -6.11 -7.24 1.99
C LYS A 74 -5.26 -8.45 1.59
N LEU A 75 -5.70 -9.66 1.95
CA LEU A 75 -5.05 -10.90 1.53
C LEU A 75 -4.98 -11.05 0.00
N HIS A 76 -6.01 -10.64 -0.74
CA HIS A 76 -5.99 -10.69 -2.21
C HIS A 76 -4.96 -9.69 -2.78
N MET A 77 -4.81 -8.52 -2.16
CA MET A 77 -3.79 -7.55 -2.55
C MET A 77 -2.37 -8.06 -2.25
N ALA A 78 -2.16 -8.71 -1.09
CA ALA A 78 -0.89 -9.36 -0.77
C ALA A 78 -0.55 -10.48 -1.77
N ASN A 79 -1.52 -11.32 -2.13
CA ASN A 79 -1.36 -12.34 -3.16
C ASN A 79 -0.99 -11.73 -4.53
N SER A 80 -1.64 -10.63 -4.91
CA SER A 80 -1.33 -9.92 -6.15
C SER A 80 0.08 -9.33 -6.15
N ALA A 81 0.54 -8.81 -5.01
CA ALA A 81 1.90 -8.32 -4.84
C ALA A 81 2.93 -9.44 -5.03
N LEU A 82 2.76 -10.59 -4.37
CA LEU A 82 3.64 -11.75 -4.53
C LEU A 82 3.66 -12.28 -5.97
N ALA A 83 2.50 -12.40 -6.61
CA ALA A 83 2.40 -12.82 -8.00
C ALA A 83 3.13 -11.85 -8.95
N THR A 84 2.98 -10.54 -8.72
CA THR A 84 3.70 -9.50 -9.47
C THR A 84 5.22 -9.65 -9.29
N GLY A 85 5.68 -9.79 -8.05
CA GLY A 85 7.11 -9.96 -7.73
C GLY A 85 7.71 -11.20 -8.39
N SER A 86 6.99 -12.33 -8.34
CA SER A 86 7.39 -13.58 -9.00
C SER A 86 7.46 -13.43 -10.53
N PHE A 87 6.47 -12.80 -11.14
CA PHE A 87 6.41 -12.63 -12.60
C PHE A 87 7.54 -11.74 -13.11
N PHE A 88 7.79 -10.60 -12.47
CA PHE A 88 8.83 -9.65 -12.87
C PHE A 88 10.22 -9.95 -12.29
N LYS A 89 10.36 -11.03 -11.51
CA LYS A 89 11.60 -11.38 -10.79
C LYS A 89 12.10 -10.22 -9.91
N MET A 90 11.18 -9.49 -9.28
CA MET A 90 11.48 -8.43 -8.34
C MET A 90 11.76 -9.04 -6.97
N GLY A 91 12.97 -8.81 -6.46
CA GLY A 91 13.43 -9.35 -5.18
C GLY A 91 13.39 -8.33 -4.06
N VAL A 92 13.76 -8.81 -2.87
CA VAL A 92 13.95 -7.96 -1.70
C VAL A 92 14.98 -6.87 -2.00
N GLY A 93 14.64 -5.61 -1.68
CA GLY A 93 15.51 -4.46 -1.91
C GLY A 93 15.35 -3.80 -3.27
N THR A 94 14.45 -4.29 -4.14
CA THR A 94 14.04 -3.56 -5.34
C THR A 94 13.54 -2.16 -4.97
N LYS A 95 14.10 -1.14 -5.64
CA LYS A 95 13.67 0.25 -5.50
C LYS A 95 12.62 0.56 -6.54
N ALA A 96 11.51 1.14 -6.12
CA ALA A 96 10.44 1.59 -6.99
C ALA A 96 10.05 3.03 -6.66
N LEU A 97 9.70 3.80 -7.67
CA LEU A 97 9.13 5.14 -7.52
C LEU A 97 7.61 5.03 -7.41
N LEU A 98 7.02 5.62 -6.38
CA LEU A 98 5.57 5.80 -6.29
C LEU A 98 5.16 6.98 -7.18
N CYS A 99 5.07 6.74 -8.49
CA CYS A 99 4.66 7.75 -9.47
C CYS A 99 3.14 7.80 -9.69
N LEU A 100 2.37 6.97 -8.99
CA LEU A 100 0.92 6.90 -9.07
C LEU A 100 0.30 7.32 -7.73
N SER A 101 -0.77 8.11 -7.78
CA SER A 101 -1.48 8.57 -6.59
C SER A 101 -2.05 7.42 -5.77
N ALA A 102 -1.80 7.43 -4.46
CA ALA A 102 -2.36 6.48 -3.49
C ALA A 102 -3.87 6.67 -3.24
N GLN A 103 -4.50 7.67 -3.84
CA GLN A 103 -5.97 7.79 -3.86
C GLN A 103 -6.62 6.65 -4.64
N HIS A 104 -5.92 6.11 -5.65
CA HIS A 104 -6.42 5.06 -6.53
C HIS A 104 -5.73 3.73 -6.27
N ILE A 105 -6.38 2.63 -6.65
CA ILE A 105 -5.87 1.27 -6.46
C ILE A 105 -4.46 1.07 -7.03
N ALA A 106 -4.12 1.73 -8.14
CA ALA A 106 -2.82 1.58 -8.77
C ALA A 106 -1.67 2.07 -7.86
N GLY A 107 -1.81 3.23 -7.22
CA GLY A 107 -0.83 3.73 -6.24
C GLY A 107 -0.82 2.92 -4.95
N LYS A 108 -2.00 2.51 -4.44
CA LYS A 108 -2.13 1.64 -3.27
C LYS A 108 -1.37 0.32 -3.47
N MET A 109 -1.51 -0.31 -4.63
CA MET A 109 -0.80 -1.56 -4.96
C MET A 109 0.71 -1.40 -5.05
N MET A 110 1.24 -0.24 -5.44
CA MET A 110 2.68 0.02 -5.42
C MET A 110 3.23 -0.02 -3.99
N LEU A 111 2.49 0.53 -3.02
CA LEU A 111 2.86 0.47 -1.61
C LEU A 111 2.74 -0.96 -1.06
N VAL A 112 1.66 -1.69 -1.37
CA VAL A 112 1.52 -3.10 -0.96
C VAL A 112 2.67 -3.96 -1.47
N ARG A 113 3.04 -3.81 -2.75
CA ARG A 113 4.17 -4.53 -3.36
C ARG A 113 5.51 -4.26 -2.69
N ALA A 114 5.69 -3.07 -2.11
CA ALA A 114 6.91 -2.76 -1.37
C ALA A 114 6.89 -3.32 0.06
N MET A 115 5.70 -3.41 0.68
CA MET A 115 5.52 -3.82 2.07
C MET A 115 5.43 -5.33 2.29
N VAL A 116 5.00 -6.10 1.29
CA VAL A 116 4.86 -7.58 1.31
C VAL A 116 6.11 -8.23 0.76
#